data_AF-A0A1W1HDF7-F1
#
_entry.id   AF-A0A1W1HDF7-F1
#
_cell.length_a   1.000
_cell.length_b   1.000
_cell.length_c   1.000
_cell.angle_alpha   90.00
_cell.angle_beta   90.00
_cell.angle_gamma   90.00
#
_symmetry.space_group_name_H-M   'P 1'
#
loop_
_entity.id
_entity.type
_entity.pdbx_description
1 polymer ?
#
loop_
_entity_poly.entity_id
_entity_poly.type
_entity_poly.pdbx_seq_one_letter_code
_entity_poly.pdbx_strand_id
1 'polypeptide(L)'
;MAYINTESHNNQFTVKTPYFKLQLADSNENRKILMVIFRSLQDLETGKHLFTFQMIADTFGYGDRRNVNNYWREFEQCEKNIPDYIQRKRKVDQEVVQAVQAELKENIQAPLPELCEKTNERLGRSDLTSANIQAALEQIPCTVIRKVIRSRWEAGTFYPKEEVILEEAMSALQSNSPQKKKCMLKIMSDLQIEGRLPDEEKETSIDERKAAEQLLDINASPNDISEPVRFKVAAMGLYFWNVPLSRIGLWLGKGKSTIWSWVTLFGEK
;
A
#
# COMPACT_ATOMS: atom_id res chain seq x y z
N MET A 1 41.00 -7.42 29.79
CA MET A 1 40.95 -6.90 28.40
C MET A 1 39.56 -7.19 27.85
N ALA A 2 38.87 -6.19 27.31
CA ALA A 2 37.61 -6.42 26.61
C ALA A 2 37.88 -7.21 25.33
N TYR A 3 37.01 -8.15 24.98
CA TYR A 3 37.06 -8.91 23.73
C TYR A 3 35.69 -8.91 23.06
N ILE A 4 35.68 -9.08 21.74
CA ILE A 4 34.45 -9.21 20.95
C ILE A 4 34.52 -10.55 20.25
N ASN A 5 33.52 -11.39 20.50
CA ASN A 5 33.32 -12.64 19.76
C ASN A 5 32.08 -12.51 18.91
N THR A 6 32.17 -12.93 17.66
CA THR A 6 31.06 -12.87 16.71
C THR A 6 30.79 -14.21 16.08
N GLU A 7 29.52 -14.58 16.13
CA GLU A 7 28.98 -15.78 15.49
C GLU A 7 27.96 -15.32 14.45
N SER A 8 28.16 -15.67 13.19
CA SER A 8 27.14 -15.50 12.15
C SER A 8 26.50 -16.86 11.89
N HIS A 9 25.21 -16.98 12.19
CA HIS A 9 24.42 -18.18 11.93
C HIS A 9 23.04 -17.77 11.42
N ASN A 10 22.58 -18.40 10.34
CA ASN A 10 21.22 -18.24 9.79
C ASN A 10 20.78 -16.78 9.58
N ASN A 11 21.59 -16.01 8.85
CA ASN A 11 21.29 -14.60 8.51
C ASN A 11 21.17 -13.68 9.74
N GLN A 12 21.67 -14.13 10.90
CA GLN A 12 21.76 -13.36 12.13
C GLN A 12 23.22 -13.27 12.58
N PHE A 13 23.58 -12.08 13.05
CA PHE A 13 24.87 -11.75 13.62
C PHE A 13 24.71 -11.63 15.13
N THR A 14 25.39 -12.50 15.87
CA THR A 14 25.44 -12.46 17.33
C THR A 14 26.80 -11.92 17.77
N VAL A 15 26.78 -10.79 18.49
CA VAL A 15 27.96 -10.25 19.15
C VAL A 15 27.92 -10.59 20.63
N LYS A 16 28.97 -11.24 21.12
CA LYS A 16 29.17 -11.54 22.54
C LYS A 16 30.36 -10.73 23.04
N THR A 17 30.11 -9.94 24.08
CA THR A 17 31.15 -9.27 24.87
C THR A 17 31.05 -9.76 26.32
N PRO A 18 32.04 -9.50 27.18
CA PRO A 18 31.94 -9.82 28.61
C PRO A 18 30.73 -9.18 29.32
N TYR A 19 30.20 -8.08 28.75
CA TYR A 19 29.20 -7.23 29.40
C TYR A 19 27.80 -7.39 28.81
N PHE A 20 27.68 -7.76 27.53
CA PHE A 20 26.39 -7.89 26.86
C PHE A 20 26.46 -8.82 25.65
N LYS A 21 25.28 -9.31 25.27
CA LYS A 21 25.02 -10.07 24.04
C LYS A 21 24.05 -9.27 23.16
N LEU A 22 24.41 -9.08 21.90
CA LEU A 22 23.58 -8.39 20.91
C LEU A 22 23.29 -9.33 19.74
N GLN A 23 22.05 -9.36 19.27
CA GLN A 23 21.63 -10.17 18.13
C GLN A 23 20.87 -9.31 17.13
N LEU A 24 21.32 -9.28 15.89
CA LEU A 24 20.75 -8.49 14.80
C LEU A 24 20.77 -9.29 13.50
N ALA A 25 19.96 -8.90 12.52
CA ALA A 25 20.06 -9.45 11.17
C ALA A 25 21.43 -9.12 10.56
N ASP A 26 22.00 -10.07 9.83
CA ASP A 26 23.31 -9.91 9.19
C ASP A 26 23.20 -9.11 7.89
N SER A 27 23.10 -7.78 8.01
CA SER A 27 23.11 -6.84 6.88
C SER A 27 24.33 -5.93 6.90
N ASN A 28 24.72 -5.42 5.72
CA ASN A 28 25.84 -4.49 5.61
C ASN A 28 25.58 -3.18 6.37
N GLU A 29 24.33 -2.72 6.42
CA GLU A 29 23.90 -1.54 7.17
C GLU A 29 24.07 -1.77 8.67
N ASN A 30 23.60 -2.92 9.17
CA ASN A 30 23.72 -3.28 10.59
C ASN A 30 25.19 -3.41 10.98
N ARG A 31 26.03 -4.05 10.16
CA ARG A 31 27.48 -4.15 10.40
C ARG A 31 28.15 -2.78 10.52
N LYS A 32 27.82 -1.82 9.65
CA LYS A 32 28.37 -0.45 9.71
C LYS A 32 27.99 0.28 10.99
N ILE A 33 26.70 0.23 11.35
CA ILE A 33 26.20 0.85 12.59
C ILE A 33 26.90 0.24 13.80
N LEU A 34 27.04 -1.09 13.83
CA LEU A 34 27.71 -1.76 14.93
C LEU A 34 29.19 -1.37 15.07
N MET A 35 29.92 -1.18 13.97
CA MET A 35 31.30 -0.69 14.04
C MET A 35 31.40 0.66 14.73
N VAL A 36 30.48 1.57 14.39
CA VAL A 36 30.40 2.89 15.02
C VAL A 36 30.03 2.74 16.49
N ILE A 37 29.04 1.92 16.83
CA ILE A 37 28.62 1.69 18.23
C ILE A 37 29.78 1.12 19.05
N PHE A 38 30.44 0.05 18.60
CA PHE A 38 31.57 -0.55 19.32
C PHE A 38 32.71 0.43 19.48
N ARG A 39 32.96 1.27 18.48
CA ARG A 39 33.99 2.28 18.57
C ARG A 39 33.62 3.41 19.54
N SER A 40 32.33 3.73 19.71
CA SER A 40 31.83 4.71 20.69
C SER A 40 31.87 4.22 22.14
N LEU A 41 31.90 2.90 22.37
CA LEU A 41 31.96 2.35 23.72
C LEU A 41 33.28 2.73 24.40
N GLN A 42 33.15 3.42 25.52
CA GLN A 42 34.26 3.88 26.35
C GLN A 42 34.17 3.27 27.74
N ASP A 43 35.33 3.06 28.33
CA ASP A 43 35.48 2.72 29.73
C ASP A 43 35.08 3.92 30.59
N LEU A 44 34.23 3.69 31.60
CA LEU A 44 33.71 4.71 32.49
C LEU A 44 34.81 5.32 33.37
N GLU A 45 35.84 4.55 33.73
CA GLU A 45 36.90 4.99 34.63
C GLU A 45 38.01 5.73 33.89
N THR A 46 38.36 5.26 32.70
CA THR A 46 39.51 5.80 31.95
C THR A 46 39.12 6.71 30.78
N GLY A 47 37.85 6.72 30.37
CA GLY A 47 37.36 7.45 29.19
C GLY A 47 37.91 6.92 27.86
N LYS A 48 38.75 5.87 27.89
CA LYS A 48 39.36 5.27 26.71
C LYS A 48 38.37 4.35 26.03
N HIS A 49 38.51 4.21 24.72
CA HIS A 49 37.65 3.32 23.96
C HIS A 49 37.93 1.86 24.29
N LEU A 50 36.85 1.10 24.53
CA LEU A 50 36.92 -0.30 24.92
C LEU A 50 37.48 -1.19 23.81
N PHE A 51 37.27 -0.79 22.55
CA PHE A 51 37.65 -1.56 21.38
C PHE A 51 38.47 -0.73 20.40
N THR A 52 39.57 -1.32 19.90
CA THR A 52 40.41 -0.70 18.88
C THR A 52 39.83 -0.91 17.48
N PHE A 53 40.21 -0.05 16.53
CA PHE A 53 39.82 -0.23 15.12
C PHE A 53 40.22 -1.59 14.54
N GLN A 54 41.37 -2.12 14.98
CA GLN A 54 41.85 -3.43 14.53
C GLN A 54 40.94 -4.55 15.04
N MET A 55 40.63 -4.55 16.35
CA MET A 55 39.75 -5.56 16.94
C MET A 55 38.38 -5.57 16.27
N ILE A 56 37.82 -4.39 15.99
CA ILE A 56 36.54 -4.27 15.28
C ILE A 56 36.68 -4.80 13.85
N ALA A 57 37.75 -4.45 13.13
CA ALA A 57 37.97 -4.94 11.77
C ALA A 57 38.06 -6.47 11.72
N ASP A 58 38.85 -7.06 12.61
CA ASP A 58 39.04 -8.51 12.72
C ASP A 58 37.71 -9.21 13.03
N THR A 59 36.92 -8.64 13.94
CA THR A 59 35.60 -9.15 14.34
C THR A 59 34.62 -9.23 13.16
N PHE A 60 34.62 -8.20 12.29
CA PHE A 60 33.71 -8.15 11.15
C PHE A 60 34.30 -8.74 9.86
N GLY A 61 35.49 -9.33 9.90
CA GLY A 61 36.16 -9.92 8.74
C GLY A 61 36.75 -8.92 7.75
N TYR A 62 37.03 -7.69 8.18
CA TYR A 62 37.71 -6.69 7.34
C TYR A 62 39.22 -6.85 7.46
N GLY A 63 39.89 -7.11 6.34
CA GLY A 63 41.35 -7.23 6.32
C GLY A 63 42.13 -5.94 6.61
N ASP A 64 41.47 -4.78 6.63
CA ASP A 64 42.10 -3.48 6.88
C ASP A 64 41.30 -2.63 7.88
N ARG A 65 41.96 -2.22 8.97
CA ARG A 65 41.45 -1.27 9.97
C ARG A 65 41.02 0.08 9.40
N ARG A 66 41.55 0.48 8.24
CA ARG A 66 41.18 1.72 7.56
C ARG A 66 39.69 1.75 7.20
N ASN A 67 39.07 0.61 6.92
CA ASN A 67 37.64 0.53 6.64
C ASN A 67 36.82 1.00 7.85
N VAL A 68 37.13 0.48 9.04
CA VAL A 68 36.45 0.87 10.29
C VAL A 68 36.73 2.35 10.62
N ASN A 69 37.96 2.80 10.44
CA ASN A 69 38.31 4.21 10.65
C ASN A 69 37.55 5.16 9.70
N ASN A 70 37.34 4.76 8.44
CA ASN A 70 36.56 5.54 7.49
C ASN A 70 35.10 5.67 7.95
N TYR A 71 34.46 4.57 8.36
CA TYR A 71 33.11 4.63 8.92
C TYR A 71 33.02 5.50 10.18
N TRP A 72 34.03 5.43 11.04
CA TRP A 72 34.10 6.29 12.23
C TRP A 72 34.25 7.78 11.87
N ARG A 73 35.12 8.12 10.91
CA ARG A 73 35.27 9.51 10.43
C ARG A 73 33.99 10.03 9.78
N GLU A 74 33.32 9.20 8.99
CA GLU A 74 32.01 9.55 8.40
C GLU A 74 30.99 9.87 9.51
N PHE A 75 31.00 9.12 10.61
CA PHE A 75 30.15 9.37 11.77
C PHE A 75 30.53 10.65 12.54
N GLU A 76 31.82 10.92 12.72
CA GLU A 76 32.30 12.17 13.33
C GLU A 76 31.92 13.40 12.51
N GLN A 77 31.96 13.30 11.17
CA GLN A 77 31.50 14.37 10.27
C GLN A 77 30.00 14.65 10.40
N CYS A 78 29.21 13.67 10.85
CA CYS A 78 27.79 13.85 11.16
C CYS A 78 27.55 14.30 12.60
N GLU A 79 28.56 14.90 13.25
CA GLU A 79 28.49 15.34 14.65
C GLU A 79 28.06 14.22 15.63
N LYS A 80 28.32 12.96 15.26
CA LYS A 80 27.90 11.76 16.00
C LYS A 80 26.37 11.57 16.08
N ASN A 81 25.61 12.16 15.15
CA ASN A 81 24.18 11.92 14.99
C ASN A 81 23.94 10.62 14.19
N ILE A 82 23.35 9.62 14.85
CA ILE A 82 23.09 8.29 14.25
C ILE A 82 22.09 8.37 13.08
N PRO A 83 20.91 9.00 13.23
CA PRO A 83 20.01 9.28 12.12
C PRO A 83 20.69 9.89 10.89
N ASP A 84 21.45 10.97 11.07
CA ASP A 84 22.09 11.68 9.95
C ASP A 84 23.16 10.81 9.29
N TYR A 85 23.92 10.05 10.07
CA TYR A 85 24.91 9.10 9.57
C TYR A 85 24.29 8.00 8.70
N ILE A 86 23.13 7.48 9.11
CA ILE A 86 22.39 6.46 8.36
C ILE A 86 21.79 7.08 7.09
N GLN A 87 21.24 8.30 7.19
CA GLN A 87 20.59 8.98 6.08
C GLN A 87 21.58 9.45 5.02
N ARG A 88 22.78 9.90 5.40
CA ARG A 88 23.82 10.43 4.49
C ARG A 88 24.21 9.48 3.34
N LYS A 89 24.06 8.16 3.49
CA LYS A 89 24.32 7.20 2.41
C LYS A 89 23.14 6.93 1.49
N ARG A 90 21.95 7.42 1.81
CA ARG A 90 20.90 7.61 0.81
C ARG A 90 21.28 8.92 0.10
N LYS A 91 21.44 8.92 -1.22
CA LYS A 91 21.67 10.15 -2.03
C LYS A 91 20.40 11.02 -2.08
N VAL A 92 19.69 11.12 -0.98
CA VAL A 92 18.38 11.72 -0.83
C VAL A 92 18.52 12.71 0.29
N ASP A 93 19.19 13.81 -0.02
CA ASP A 93 19.29 14.94 0.88
C ASP A 93 17.92 15.62 1.00
N GLN A 94 17.74 16.44 2.02
CA GLN A 94 16.47 17.14 2.24
C GLN A 94 16.06 18.00 1.04
N GLU A 95 17.02 18.53 0.28
CA GLU A 95 16.78 19.23 -0.99
C GLU A 95 16.14 18.32 -2.05
N VAL A 96 16.60 17.07 -2.14
CA VAL A 96 16.01 16.06 -3.06
C VAL A 96 14.59 15.74 -2.63
N VAL A 97 14.34 15.56 -1.33
CA VAL A 97 12.98 15.33 -0.80
C VAL A 97 12.04 16.49 -1.13
N GLN A 98 12.51 17.73 -0.96
CA GLN A 98 11.73 18.93 -1.29
C GLN A 98 11.47 19.06 -2.80
N ALA A 99 12.46 18.76 -3.64
CA ALA A 99 12.30 18.77 -5.09
C ALA A 99 11.28 17.72 -5.55
N VAL A 100 11.41 16.47 -5.07
CA VAL A 100 10.43 15.40 -5.35
C VAL A 100 9.04 15.80 -4.87
N GLN A 101 8.92 16.42 -3.69
CA GLN A 101 7.64 16.90 -3.17
C GLN A 101 7.02 17.98 -4.07
N ALA A 102 7.83 18.89 -4.61
CA ALA A 102 7.34 19.94 -5.48
C ALA A 102 6.85 19.37 -6.83
N GLU A 103 7.61 18.48 -7.45
CA GLU A 103 7.19 17.77 -8.68
C GLU A 103 5.92 16.95 -8.46
N LEU A 104 5.83 16.23 -7.34
CA LEU A 104 4.66 15.44 -6.99
C LEU A 104 3.39 16.29 -6.77
N LYS A 105 3.54 17.52 -6.27
CA LYS A 105 2.40 18.46 -6.13
C LYS A 105 1.88 18.94 -7.47
N GLU A 106 2.76 19.05 -8.47
CA GLU A 106 2.41 19.46 -9.83
C GLU A 106 1.78 18.31 -10.62
N ASN A 107 2.33 17.10 -10.50
CA ASN A 107 1.76 15.90 -11.13
C ASN A 107 1.72 14.70 -10.17
N ILE A 108 0.60 14.54 -9.47
CA ILE A 108 0.39 13.44 -8.52
C ILE A 108 0.35 12.07 -9.21
N GLN A 109 -0.03 12.03 -10.48
CA GLN A 109 -0.16 10.79 -11.25
C GLN A 109 1.10 10.43 -12.03
N ALA A 110 2.18 11.23 -11.92
CA ALA A 110 3.42 10.96 -12.62
C ALA A 110 4.00 9.61 -12.19
N PRO A 111 4.39 8.73 -13.14
CA PRO A 111 5.09 7.50 -12.82
C PRO A 111 6.49 7.81 -12.28
N LEU A 112 7.05 6.87 -11.52
CA LEU A 112 8.35 7.02 -10.84
C LEU A 112 9.51 7.42 -11.79
N PRO A 113 9.61 6.92 -13.04
CA PRO A 113 10.66 7.35 -13.97
C PRO A 113 10.51 8.82 -14.40
N GLU A 114 9.28 9.28 -14.66
CA GLU A 114 9.02 10.68 -15.05
C GLU A 114 9.32 11.64 -13.88
N LEU A 115 8.95 11.24 -12.65
CA LEU A 115 9.33 11.98 -11.44
C LEU A 115 10.85 12.08 -11.28
N CYS A 116 11.58 11.01 -11.62
CA CYS A 116 13.03 10.99 -11.55
C CYS A 116 13.66 11.96 -12.55
N GLU A 117 13.21 11.96 -13.81
CA GLU A 117 13.69 12.88 -14.85
C GLU A 117 13.42 14.33 -14.46
N LYS A 118 12.18 14.66 -14.07
CA LYS A 118 11.81 16.03 -13.68
C LYS A 118 12.53 16.52 -12.43
N THR A 119 12.73 15.65 -11.44
CA THR A 119 13.48 16.00 -10.23
C THR A 119 14.95 16.28 -10.57
N ASN A 120 15.55 15.47 -11.45
CA ASN A 120 16.90 15.67 -11.95
C ASN A 120 17.04 16.99 -12.72
N GLU A 121 16.10 17.28 -13.63
CA GLU A 121 16.04 18.56 -14.35
C GLU A 121 15.93 19.75 -13.40
N ARG A 122 15.02 19.67 -12.41
CA ARG A 122 14.80 20.73 -11.42
C ARG A 122 16.05 21.03 -10.59
N LEU A 123 16.79 20.00 -10.22
CA LEU A 123 18.01 20.12 -9.42
C LEU A 123 19.27 20.36 -10.26
N GLY A 124 19.18 20.30 -11.60
CA GLY A 124 20.35 20.34 -12.49
C GLY A 124 21.30 19.15 -12.30
N ARG A 125 20.77 17.99 -11.90
CA ARG A 125 21.52 16.77 -11.59
C ARG A 125 21.14 15.64 -12.54
N SER A 126 22.00 14.64 -12.68
CA SER A 126 21.74 13.42 -13.45
C SER A 126 22.05 12.14 -12.67
N ASP A 127 22.35 12.28 -11.38
CA ASP A 127 22.82 11.17 -10.53
C ASP A 127 21.71 10.51 -9.71
N LEU A 128 20.48 11.06 -9.74
CA LEU A 128 19.35 10.47 -9.04
C LEU A 128 18.78 9.31 -9.86
N THR A 129 18.57 8.19 -9.18
CA THR A 129 17.95 6.98 -9.73
C THR A 129 16.53 6.83 -9.17
N SER A 130 15.72 5.98 -9.79
CA SER A 130 14.36 5.68 -9.30
C SER A 130 14.34 5.20 -7.84
N ALA A 131 15.39 4.50 -7.38
CA ALA A 131 15.53 4.07 -5.99
C ALA A 131 15.70 5.25 -5.02
N ASN A 132 16.42 6.30 -5.43
CA ASN A 132 16.56 7.52 -4.64
C ASN A 132 15.23 8.27 -4.55
N ILE A 133 14.49 8.36 -5.66
CA ILE A 133 13.17 8.99 -5.68
C ILE A 133 12.18 8.22 -4.80
N GLN A 134 12.18 6.90 -4.84
CA GLN A 134 11.35 6.08 -3.96
C GLN A 134 11.69 6.33 -2.48
N ALA A 135 12.97 6.35 -2.12
CA ALA A 135 13.41 6.67 -0.77
C ALA A 135 13.09 8.12 -0.35
N ALA A 136 12.93 9.04 -1.30
CA ALA A 136 12.45 10.41 -1.04
C ALA A 136 10.94 10.42 -0.79
N LEU A 137 10.16 9.69 -1.59
CA LEU A 137 8.71 9.57 -1.43
C LEU A 137 8.33 8.97 -0.06
N GLU A 138 9.09 7.99 0.43
CA GLU A 138 8.90 7.41 1.77
C GLU A 138 9.05 8.44 2.90
N GLN A 139 9.81 9.52 2.68
CA GLN A 139 10.04 10.57 3.67
C GLN A 139 8.99 11.69 3.60
N ILE A 140 8.21 11.77 2.52
CA ILE A 140 7.19 12.80 2.36
C ILE A 140 5.93 12.39 3.14
N PRO A 141 5.46 13.21 4.11
CA PRO A 141 4.25 12.89 4.83
C PRO A 141 3.03 12.83 3.90
N CYS A 142 2.23 11.75 4.01
CA CYS A 142 1.00 11.58 3.22
C CYS A 142 0.00 12.75 3.38
N THR A 143 0.08 13.50 4.49
CA THR A 143 -0.75 14.68 4.74
C THR A 143 -0.58 15.76 3.67
N VAL A 144 0.64 15.92 3.14
CA VAL A 144 0.95 16.88 2.07
C VAL A 144 0.22 16.49 0.79
N ILE A 145 0.35 15.23 0.38
CA ILE A 145 -0.26 14.70 -0.86
C ILE A 145 -1.78 14.74 -0.74
N ARG A 146 -2.33 14.34 0.41
CA ARG A 146 -3.77 14.28 0.66
C ARG A 146 -4.47 15.62 0.47
N LYS A 147 -3.84 16.73 0.88
CA LYS A 147 -4.40 18.08 0.71
C LYS A 147 -4.54 18.43 -0.78
N VAL A 148 -3.55 18.09 -1.60
CA VAL A 148 -3.56 18.39 -3.04
C VAL A 148 -4.55 17.48 -3.76
N ILE A 149 -4.60 16.19 -3.42
CA ILE A 149 -5.61 15.26 -3.97
C ILE A 149 -7.02 15.78 -3.67
N ARG A 150 -7.31 16.17 -2.41
CA ARG A 150 -8.62 16.70 -2.04
C ARG A 150 -8.99 17.93 -2.86
N SER A 151 -8.07 18.90 -2.96
CA SER A 151 -8.32 20.13 -3.72
C SER A 151 -8.57 19.85 -5.21
N ARG A 152 -7.81 18.94 -5.83
CA ARG A 152 -8.02 18.57 -7.25
C ARG A 152 -9.29 17.74 -7.47
N TRP A 153 -9.66 16.91 -6.49
CA TRP A 153 -10.91 16.17 -6.49
C TRP A 153 -12.11 17.11 -6.43
N GLU A 154 -12.11 18.07 -5.50
CA GLU A 154 -13.15 19.10 -5.36
C GLU A 154 -13.25 19.98 -6.62
N ALA A 155 -12.12 20.27 -7.27
CA ALA A 155 -12.07 20.99 -8.53
C ALA A 155 -12.44 20.14 -9.76
N GLY A 156 -12.67 18.83 -9.60
CA GLY A 156 -12.98 17.91 -10.71
C GLY A 156 -11.83 17.71 -11.71
N THR A 157 -10.58 17.96 -11.33
CA THR A 157 -9.41 17.81 -12.22
C THR A 157 -8.64 16.51 -11.98
N PHE A 158 -9.04 15.74 -10.96
CA PHE A 158 -8.41 14.48 -10.61
C PHE A 158 -9.40 13.33 -10.86
N TYR A 159 -9.12 12.55 -11.90
CA TYR A 159 -9.90 11.37 -12.28
C TYR A 159 -9.06 10.11 -12.09
N PRO A 160 -9.05 9.52 -10.89
CA PRO A 160 -8.43 8.22 -10.71
C PRO A 160 -9.18 7.18 -11.53
N LYS A 161 -8.45 6.18 -12.06
CA LYS A 161 -9.07 5.07 -12.79
C LYS A 161 -9.97 4.29 -11.83
N GLU A 162 -11.25 4.24 -12.15
CA GLU A 162 -12.28 3.59 -11.32
C GLU A 162 -11.91 2.15 -10.98
N GLU A 163 -11.36 1.40 -11.95
CA GLU A 163 -10.89 0.03 -11.78
C GLU A 163 -9.87 -0.11 -10.63
N VAL A 164 -8.90 0.80 -10.54
CA VAL A 164 -7.84 0.75 -9.52
C VAL A 164 -8.39 1.09 -8.13
N ILE A 165 -9.35 2.03 -8.06
CA ILE A 165 -10.00 2.37 -6.79
C ILE A 165 -10.86 1.20 -6.30
N LEU A 166 -11.59 0.57 -7.22
CA LEU A 166 -12.44 -0.57 -6.90
C LEU A 166 -11.60 -1.78 -6.49
N GLU A 167 -10.50 -2.05 -7.17
CA GLU A 167 -9.58 -3.14 -6.82
C GLU A 167 -8.96 -2.91 -5.43
N GLU A 168 -8.44 -1.72 -5.15
CA GLU A 168 -7.85 -1.40 -3.84
C GLU A 168 -8.90 -1.42 -2.72
N ALA A 169 -10.13 -0.93 -2.98
CA ALA A 169 -11.24 -1.01 -2.03
C ALA A 169 -11.63 -2.48 -1.74
N MET A 170 -11.65 -3.32 -2.77
CA MET A 170 -11.93 -4.75 -2.65
C MET A 170 -10.80 -5.50 -1.93
N SER A 171 -9.53 -5.17 -2.18
CA SER A 171 -8.38 -5.72 -1.45
C SER A 171 -8.37 -5.28 0.02
N ALA A 172 -8.75 -4.02 0.30
CA ALA A 172 -8.91 -3.52 1.67
C ALA A 172 -10.04 -4.23 2.43
N LEU A 173 -11.14 -4.57 1.75
CA LEU A 173 -12.26 -5.38 2.28
C LEU A 173 -11.85 -6.80 2.66
N GLN A 174 -11.04 -7.43 1.81
CA GLN A 174 -10.55 -8.79 1.98
C GLN A 174 -9.49 -8.88 3.09
N SER A 175 -8.73 -7.81 3.32
CA SER A 175 -7.81 -7.75 4.45
C SER A 175 -8.58 -7.68 5.79
N ASN A 176 -8.45 -8.71 6.63
CA ASN A 176 -9.19 -8.88 7.90
C ASN A 176 -8.81 -7.89 9.02
N SER A 177 -8.44 -6.65 8.71
CA SER A 177 -8.23 -5.61 9.71
C SER A 177 -9.57 -4.95 10.09
N PRO A 178 -10.03 -5.07 11.35
CA PRO A 178 -11.30 -4.48 11.80
C PRO A 178 -11.32 -2.95 11.68
N GLN A 179 -10.16 -2.28 11.77
CA GLN A 179 -10.03 -0.84 11.60
C GLN A 179 -10.20 -0.38 10.15
N LYS A 180 -9.68 -1.14 9.18
CA LYS A 180 -9.84 -0.84 7.74
C LYS A 180 -11.27 -1.07 7.28
N LYS A 181 -11.93 -2.15 7.75
CA LYS A 181 -13.36 -2.41 7.51
C LYS A 181 -14.25 -1.27 8.02
N LYS A 182 -13.99 -0.75 9.22
CA LYS A 182 -14.78 0.35 9.81
C LYS A 182 -14.58 1.68 9.06
N CYS A 183 -13.35 1.98 8.64
CA CYS A 183 -13.07 3.18 7.86
C CYS A 183 -13.74 3.13 6.48
N MET A 184 -13.76 1.95 5.86
CA MET A 184 -14.33 1.78 4.53
C MET A 184 -15.86 1.65 4.56
N LEU A 185 -16.46 1.04 5.59
CA LEU A 185 -17.91 1.12 5.82
C LEU A 185 -18.38 2.56 5.96
N LYS A 186 -17.57 3.42 6.58
CA LYS A 186 -17.85 4.86 6.65
C LYS A 186 -17.76 5.53 5.28
N ILE A 187 -16.78 5.17 4.45
CA ILE A 187 -16.67 5.67 3.06
C ILE A 187 -17.84 5.17 2.20
N MET A 188 -18.25 3.91 2.34
CA MET A 188 -19.38 3.33 1.61
C MET A 188 -20.72 3.88 2.10
N SER A 189 -20.87 4.19 3.39
CA SER A 189 -22.05 4.89 3.91
C SER A 189 -22.09 6.34 3.44
N ASP A 190 -20.95 7.03 3.42
CA ASP A 190 -20.81 8.38 2.88
C ASP A 190 -21.08 8.41 1.35
N LEU A 191 -20.92 7.27 0.67
CA LEU A 191 -21.21 7.04 -0.76
C LEU A 191 -22.55 6.32 -1.03
N GLN A 192 -23.35 6.00 0.00
CA GLN A 192 -24.65 5.29 -0.09
C GLN A 192 -24.64 3.93 -0.83
N ILE A 193 -23.65 3.06 -0.60
CA ILE A 193 -23.62 1.71 -1.20
C ILE A 193 -23.70 0.63 -0.11
N GLU A 194 -24.82 -0.11 -0.06
CA GLU A 194 -25.00 -1.27 0.83
C GLU A 194 -24.74 -2.60 0.06
N GLY A 195 -23.95 -3.51 0.64
CA GLY A 195 -23.61 -4.81 0.04
C GLY A 195 -24.07 -6.00 0.88
N ARG A 196 -24.73 -6.98 0.27
CA ARG A 196 -25.15 -8.26 0.89
C ARG A 196 -24.63 -9.44 0.06
N LEU A 197 -24.18 -10.51 0.74
CA LEU A 197 -23.64 -11.75 0.14
C LEU A 197 -24.76 -12.67 -0.39
N PRO A 198 -24.49 -13.51 -1.42
CA PRO A 198 -25.52 -14.30 -2.10
C PRO A 198 -25.61 -15.75 -1.57
N ASP A 199 -26.83 -16.20 -1.24
CA ASP A 199 -27.12 -17.62 -1.02
C ASP A 199 -28.08 -18.16 -2.11
N GLU A 200 -27.63 -19.28 -2.68
CA GLU A 200 -28.26 -20.43 -3.36
C GLU A 200 -29.68 -20.32 -3.97
N GLU A 201 -29.77 -20.50 -5.30
CA GLU A 201 -31.00 -20.77 -6.05
C GLU A 201 -31.19 -22.28 -6.26
N LYS A 202 -32.33 -22.83 -5.80
CA LYS A 202 -32.88 -24.11 -6.27
C LYS A 202 -34.38 -23.99 -6.57
N GLU A 203 -34.73 -24.49 -7.75
CA GLU A 203 -36.03 -25.02 -8.21
C GLU A 203 -37.26 -24.10 -8.28
N THR A 204 -37.53 -23.49 -9.46
CA THR A 204 -38.83 -22.85 -9.78
C THR A 204 -39.24 -22.97 -11.26
N SER A 205 -39.21 -24.15 -11.89
CA SER A 205 -39.59 -24.27 -13.32
C SER A 205 -41.11 -24.43 -13.57
N ILE A 206 -41.90 -24.81 -12.56
CA ILE A 206 -43.34 -25.11 -12.72
C ILE A 206 -44.23 -23.90 -12.37
N ASP A 207 -43.84 -23.07 -11.39
CA ASP A 207 -44.61 -21.88 -10.97
C ASP A 207 -44.53 -20.71 -11.96
N GLU A 208 -43.48 -20.65 -12.79
CA GLU A 208 -43.26 -19.52 -13.70
C GLU A 208 -44.25 -19.49 -14.87
N ARG A 209 -44.79 -20.65 -15.31
CA ARG A 209 -45.77 -20.70 -16.42
C ARG A 209 -47.15 -20.19 -16.01
N LYS A 210 -47.65 -20.57 -14.84
CA LYS A 210 -48.93 -20.07 -14.32
C LYS A 210 -48.88 -18.58 -14.02
N ALA A 211 -47.76 -18.10 -13.47
CA ALA A 211 -47.55 -16.68 -13.21
C ALA A 211 -47.42 -15.85 -14.51
N ALA A 212 -46.91 -16.43 -15.61
CA ALA A 212 -46.87 -15.77 -16.92
C ALA A 212 -48.27 -15.64 -17.56
N GLU A 213 -49.16 -16.61 -17.36
CA GLU A 213 -50.56 -16.52 -17.81
C GLU A 213 -51.32 -15.43 -17.04
N GLN A 214 -51.05 -15.28 -15.74
CA GLN A 214 -51.62 -14.23 -14.89
C GLN A 214 -51.11 -12.82 -15.22
N LEU A 215 -49.91 -12.68 -15.79
CA LEU A 215 -49.39 -11.39 -16.28
C LEU A 215 -50.17 -10.85 -17.50
N LEU A 216 -50.85 -11.72 -18.24
CA LEU A 216 -51.63 -11.35 -19.42
C LEU A 216 -53.11 -11.07 -19.09
N ASP A 217 -53.55 -11.34 -17.85
CA ASP A 217 -54.89 -11.02 -17.39
C ASP A 217 -54.94 -9.58 -16.86
N ILE A 218 -55.76 -8.75 -17.49
CA ILE A 218 -55.94 -7.32 -17.16
C ILE A 218 -56.53 -7.14 -15.75
N ASN A 219 -57.22 -8.15 -15.23
CA ASN A 219 -57.87 -8.09 -13.91
C ASN A 219 -57.02 -8.68 -12.78
N ALA A 220 -55.85 -9.26 -13.08
CA ALA A 220 -54.99 -9.83 -12.05
C ALA A 220 -54.34 -8.73 -11.20
N SER A 221 -54.39 -8.89 -9.87
CA SER A 221 -53.73 -7.96 -8.97
C SER A 221 -52.22 -8.23 -8.97
N PRO A 222 -51.36 -7.21 -8.86
CA PRO A 222 -49.91 -7.39 -8.77
C PRO A 222 -49.47 -8.30 -7.62
N ASN A 223 -50.30 -8.54 -6.61
CA ASN A 223 -49.97 -9.45 -5.50
C ASN A 223 -50.25 -10.92 -5.82
N ASP A 224 -51.00 -11.21 -6.89
CA ASP A 224 -51.35 -12.56 -7.30
C ASP A 224 -50.25 -13.21 -8.16
N ILE A 225 -49.32 -12.39 -8.67
CA ILE A 225 -48.19 -12.83 -9.48
C ILE A 225 -47.00 -13.15 -8.57
N SER A 226 -46.35 -14.29 -8.83
CA SER A 226 -45.19 -14.70 -8.05
C SER A 226 -44.08 -13.65 -8.09
N GLU A 227 -43.47 -13.41 -6.92
CA GLU A 227 -42.42 -12.42 -6.73
C GLU A 227 -41.24 -12.55 -7.71
N PRO A 228 -40.74 -13.76 -8.03
CA PRO A 228 -39.66 -13.91 -9.02
C PRO A 228 -40.05 -13.40 -10.41
N VAL A 229 -41.30 -13.63 -10.83
CA VAL A 229 -41.79 -13.22 -12.15
C VAL A 229 -41.99 -11.70 -12.22
N ARG A 230 -42.46 -11.07 -11.14
CA ARG A 230 -42.55 -9.60 -11.04
C ARG A 230 -41.18 -8.94 -11.17
N PHE A 231 -40.16 -9.51 -10.52
CA PHE A 231 -38.80 -9.00 -10.64
C PHE A 231 -38.20 -9.19 -12.03
N LYS A 232 -38.50 -10.30 -12.72
CA LYS A 232 -38.10 -10.50 -14.13
C LYS A 232 -38.70 -9.43 -15.04
N VAL A 233 -40.00 -9.13 -14.91
CA VAL A 233 -40.68 -8.09 -15.73
C VAL A 233 -40.13 -6.70 -15.44
N ALA A 234 -39.91 -6.36 -14.17
CA ALA A 234 -39.33 -5.07 -13.78
C ALA A 234 -37.88 -4.93 -14.28
N ALA A 235 -37.07 -5.98 -14.15
CA ALA A 235 -35.70 -6.00 -14.67
C ALA A 235 -35.66 -5.79 -16.19
N MET A 236 -36.59 -6.43 -16.91
CA MET A 236 -36.69 -6.31 -18.36
C MET A 236 -37.11 -4.89 -18.78
N GLY A 237 -38.11 -4.30 -18.13
CA GLY A 237 -38.52 -2.92 -18.38
C GLY A 237 -37.40 -1.90 -18.14
N LEU A 238 -36.65 -2.06 -17.04
CA LEU A 238 -35.51 -1.21 -16.72
C LEU A 238 -34.35 -1.40 -17.71
N TYR A 239 -34.11 -2.63 -18.16
CA TYR A 239 -33.09 -2.90 -19.18
C TYR A 239 -33.43 -2.25 -20.52
N PHE A 240 -34.68 -2.36 -20.98
CA PHE A 240 -35.14 -1.68 -22.20
C PHE A 240 -35.16 -0.14 -22.08
N TRP A 241 -35.13 0.38 -20.85
CA TRP A 241 -34.92 1.79 -20.53
C TRP A 241 -33.43 2.17 -20.37
N ASN A 242 -32.51 1.35 -20.88
CA ASN A 242 -31.05 1.55 -20.84
C ASN A 242 -30.44 1.61 -19.43
N VAL A 243 -31.10 1.03 -18.42
CA VAL A 243 -30.48 0.91 -17.10
C VAL A 243 -29.43 -0.22 -17.12
N PRO A 244 -28.17 0.03 -16.69
CA PRO A 244 -27.13 -0.99 -16.70
C PRO A 244 -27.49 -2.22 -15.86
N LEU A 245 -27.19 -3.43 -16.38
CA LEU A 245 -27.44 -4.71 -15.69
C LEU A 245 -26.81 -4.78 -14.29
N SER A 246 -25.70 -4.06 -14.07
CA SER A 246 -25.06 -3.92 -12.76
C SER A 246 -25.93 -3.21 -11.73
N ARG A 247 -26.68 -2.18 -12.15
CA ARG A 247 -27.59 -1.41 -11.30
C ARG A 247 -28.87 -2.19 -11.03
N ILE A 248 -29.42 -2.85 -12.05
CA ILE A 248 -30.60 -3.71 -11.92
C ILE A 248 -30.32 -4.87 -10.96
N GLY A 249 -29.17 -5.54 -11.12
CA GLY A 249 -28.75 -6.62 -10.22
C GLY A 249 -28.56 -6.15 -8.78
N LEU A 250 -28.01 -4.94 -8.57
CA LEU A 250 -27.90 -4.34 -7.24
C LEU A 250 -29.28 -4.11 -6.60
N TRP A 251 -30.23 -3.52 -7.33
CA TRP A 251 -31.57 -3.24 -6.80
C TRP A 251 -32.38 -4.50 -6.49
N LEU A 252 -32.21 -5.54 -7.30
CA LEU A 252 -32.92 -6.80 -7.13
C LEU A 252 -32.15 -7.82 -6.28
N GLY A 253 -30.94 -7.49 -5.81
CA GLY A 253 -30.10 -8.39 -5.04
C GLY A 253 -29.65 -9.64 -5.81
N LYS A 254 -29.51 -9.55 -7.14
CA LYS A 254 -29.17 -10.67 -8.03
C LYS A 254 -27.91 -10.40 -8.85
N GLY A 255 -27.20 -11.46 -9.23
CA GLY A 255 -25.99 -11.37 -10.05
C GLY A 255 -26.27 -10.85 -11.46
N LYS A 256 -25.29 -10.17 -12.07
CA LYS A 256 -25.42 -9.63 -13.45
C LYS A 256 -25.77 -10.73 -14.47
N SER A 257 -25.17 -11.92 -14.32
CA SER A 257 -25.43 -13.09 -15.16
C SER A 257 -26.88 -13.61 -15.00
N THR A 258 -27.42 -13.55 -13.78
CA THR A 258 -28.81 -13.92 -13.49
C THR A 258 -29.80 -12.95 -14.15
N ILE A 259 -29.56 -11.64 -14.04
CA ILE A 259 -30.40 -10.63 -14.72
C ILE A 259 -30.30 -10.74 -16.24
N TRP A 260 -29.10 -10.96 -16.77
CA TRP A 260 -28.90 -11.18 -18.22
C TRP A 260 -29.66 -12.40 -18.72
N SER A 261 -29.59 -13.50 -17.97
CA SER A 261 -30.35 -14.73 -18.22
C SER A 261 -31.86 -14.44 -18.25
N TRP A 262 -32.38 -13.66 -17.31
CA TRP A 262 -33.80 -13.28 -17.28
C TRP A 262 -34.25 -12.44 -18.47
N VAL A 263 -33.42 -11.52 -18.95
CA VAL A 263 -33.76 -10.63 -20.08
C VAL A 263 -33.66 -11.35 -21.43
N THR A 264 -32.73 -12.29 -21.56
CA THR A 264 -32.44 -12.96 -22.84
C THR A 264 -33.22 -14.27 -23.05
N LEU A 265 -33.52 -15.03 -21.99
CA LEU A 265 -34.23 -16.31 -22.11
C LEU A 265 -35.72 -16.20 -22.46
N PHE A 266 -36.32 -15.01 -22.41
CA PHE A 266 -37.69 -14.80 -22.90
C PHE A 266 -37.80 -14.81 -24.44
N GLY A 267 -36.68 -14.78 -25.17
CA GLY A 267 -36.64 -14.72 -26.64
C GLY A 267 -36.45 -16.05 -27.37
N GLU A 268 -36.18 -17.15 -26.67
CA GLU A 268 -36.02 -18.49 -27.27
C GLU A 268 -37.29 -19.34 -27.07
N LYS A 269 -38.37 -18.98 -27.76
CA LYS A 269 -39.46 -19.90 -28.15
C LYS A 269 -40.09 -19.45 -29.45
#